data_AF-A0A821YKL8-F1
#
_entry.id   AF-A0A821YKL8-F1
#
_cell.length_a   1.000
_cell.length_b   1.000
_cell.length_c   1.000
_cell.angle_alpha   90.00
_cell.angle_beta   90.00
_cell.angle_gamma   90.00
#
_symmetry.space_group_name_H-M   'P 1'
#
loop_
_entity.id
_entity.type
_entity.pdbx_description
1 polymer ?
#
loop_
_entity_poly.entity_id
_entity_poly.type
_entity_poly.pdbx_seq_one_letter_code
_entity_poly.pdbx_strand_id
1 'polypeptide(L)' 'LVKRYKLEILTTLANASNISTILREFQTYVLSADKDFAAQTIHAIGRCASTISEVTEACLNGLVA' A
#
# COMPACT_ATOMS: atom_id res chain seq x y z
N LEU A 1 16.53 1.51 -3.39
CA LEU A 1 16.83 0.69 -2.18
C LEU A 1 16.12 1.22 -0.94
N VAL A 2 16.46 2.42 -0.44
CA VAL A 2 15.84 2.98 0.78
C VAL A 2 14.30 3.03 0.72
N LYS A 3 13.73 3.49 -0.40
CA LYS A 3 12.26 3.55 -0.58
C LYS A 3 11.59 2.17 -0.57
N ARG A 4 12.24 1.12 -1.09
CA ARG A 4 11.71 -0.26 -1.09
C ARG A 4 11.70 -0.85 0.32
N TYR A 5 12.76 -0.64 1.11
CA TYR A 5 12.77 -1.06 2.51
C TYR A 5 11.70 -0.34 3.33
N LYS A 6 11.49 0.96 3.09
CA LYS A 6 10.39 1.70 3.74
C LYS A 6 9.03 1.10 3.40
N LEU A 7 8.78 0.77 2.12
CA LEU A 7 7.54 0.12 1.67
C LEU A 7 7.32 -1.22 2.40
N GLU A 8 8.34 -2.07 2.45
CA GLU A 8 8.26 -3.38 3.09
C GLU A 8 8.00 -3.30 4.60
N ILE A 9 8.71 -2.40 5.30
CA ILE A 9 8.52 -2.15 6.74
C ILE A 9 7.09 -1.64 7.00
N LEU A 10 6.63 -0.64 6.24
CA LEU A 10 5.28 -0.11 6.42
C LEU A 10 4.20 -1.16 6.15
N THR A 11 4.37 -1.99 5.12
CA THR A 11 3.45 -3.09 4.82
C THR A 11 3.39 -4.10 5.96
N THR A 12 4.53 -4.37 6.60
CA THR A 12 4.64 -5.33 7.71
C THR A 12 4.03 -4.79 9.01
N LEU A 13 4.13 -3.48 9.25
CA LEU A 13 3.60 -2.82 10.46
C LEU A 13 2.12 -2.39 10.32
N ALA A 14 1.52 -2.59 9.15
CA ALA A 14 0.15 -2.20 8.87
C ALA A 14 -0.85 -2.96 9.75
N ASN A 15 -1.75 -2.21 10.39
CA ASN A 15 -2.85 -2.72 11.21
C ASN A 15 -4.02 -1.72 11.20
N ALA A 16 -5.17 -2.12 11.76
CA ALA A 16 -6.40 -1.32 11.81
C ALA A 16 -6.18 0.13 12.29
N SER A 17 -5.30 0.34 13.27
CA SER A 17 -5.08 1.67 13.87
C SER A 17 -4.26 2.63 13.00
N ASN A 18 -3.46 2.12 12.06
CA ASN A 18 -2.52 2.95 11.28
C ASN A 18 -2.68 2.83 9.75
N ILE A 19 -3.51 1.91 9.27
CA ILE A 19 -3.63 1.57 7.86
C ILE A 19 -4.06 2.75 6.99
N SER A 20 -4.94 3.62 7.48
CA SER A 20 -5.39 4.81 6.74
C SER A 20 -4.24 5.75 6.37
N THR A 21 -3.32 6.00 7.31
CA THR A 21 -2.12 6.81 7.09
C THR A 21 -1.17 6.14 6.11
N ILE A 22 -0.95 4.82 6.24
CA ILE A 22 -0.07 4.06 5.36
C ILE A 22 -0.59 4.05 3.92
N LEU A 23 -1.90 3.79 3.73
CA LEU A 23 -2.52 3.77 2.41
C LEU A 23 -2.42 5.14 1.71
N ARG A 24 -2.56 6.24 2.46
CA ARG A 24 -2.36 7.59 1.91
C ARG A 24 -0.94 7.81 1.39
N GLU A 25 0.07 7.31 2.10
CA GLU A 25 1.44 7.36 1.63
C GLU A 25 1.64 6.45 0.40
N PHE A 26 1.09 5.23 0.42
CA PHE A 26 1.16 4.30 -0.71
C PHE A 26 0.50 4.87 -1.97
N GLN A 27 -0.60 5.62 -1.86
CA GLN A 27 -1.18 6.33 -3.02
C GLN A 27 -0.18 7.26 -3.70
N THR A 28 0.71 7.90 -2.93
CA THR A 28 1.77 8.75 -3.50
C THR A 28 2.86 7.90 -4.17
N TYR A 29 3.13 6.71 -3.65
CA TYR A 29 4.14 5.78 -4.20
C TYR A 29 3.67 5.13 -5.50
N VAL A 30 2.38 4.86 -5.66
CA VAL A 30 1.79 4.37 -6.92
C VAL A 30 2.03 5.34 -8.08
N LEU A 31 2.09 6.65 -7.80
CA LEU A 31 2.37 7.69 -8.79
C LEU A 31 3.87 7.86 -9.12
N SER A 32 4.74 6.98 -8.60
CA SER A 32 6.17 7.07 -8.86
C SER A 32 6.50 6.84 -10.34
N ALA A 33 7.46 7.60 -10.86
CA ALA A 33 8.03 7.35 -12.20
C ALA A 33 8.78 6.00 -12.28
N ASP A 34 9.20 5.45 -11.14
CA ASP A 34 9.77 4.10 -11.05
C ASP A 34 8.64 3.06 -11.07
N LYS A 35 8.41 2.48 -12.24
CA LYS A 35 7.32 1.52 -12.47
C LYS A 35 7.44 0.24 -11.63
N ASP A 36 8.67 -0.20 -11.33
CA ASP A 36 8.89 -1.39 -10.48
C ASP A 36 8.50 -1.07 -9.04
N PHE A 37 8.87 0.11 -8.55
CA PHE A 37 8.44 0.57 -7.23
C PHE A 37 6.92 0.77 -7.14
N ALA A 38 6.30 1.34 -8.18
CA ALA A 38 4.85 1.49 -8.24
C ALA A 38 4.14 0.12 -8.21
N ALA A 39 4.63 -0.86 -8.98
CA ALA A 39 4.09 -2.22 -8.98
C ALA A 39 4.23 -2.92 -7.62
N GLN A 40 5.39 -2.79 -6.95
CA GLN A 40 5.58 -3.31 -5.60
C GLN A 40 4.64 -2.64 -4.59
N THR A 41 4.36 -1.34 -4.75
CA THR A 41 3.41 -0.61 -3.91
C THR A 41 1.98 -1.13 -4.11
N ILE A 42 1.55 -1.34 -5.35
CA ILE A 42 0.24 -1.95 -5.66
C ILE A 42 0.12 -3.33 -4.99
N HIS A 43 1.17 -4.15 -5.07
CA HIS A 43 1.18 -5.45 -4.40
C HIS A 43 1.10 -5.33 -2.88
N ALA A 44 1.79 -4.36 -2.28
CA ALA A 44 1.69 -4.08 -0.85
C ALA A 44 0.27 -3.66 -0.43
N ILE A 45 -0.42 -2.83 -1.22
CA ILE A 45 -1.83 -2.47 -1.01
C ILE A 45 -2.71 -3.72 -1.02
N GLY A 46 -2.53 -4.60 -2.03
CA GLY A 46 -3.25 -5.87 -2.11
C GLY A 46 -3.04 -6.77 -0.89
N ARG A 47 -1.80 -6.84 -0.38
CA ARG A 47 -1.51 -7.57 0.86
C ARG A 47 -2.26 -6.97 2.05
N CYS A 48 -2.19 -5.65 2.26
CA CYS A 48 -2.92 -4.99 3.34
C CYS A 48 -4.44 -5.23 3.24
N ALA A 49 -5.00 -5.17 2.03
CA ALA A 49 -6.41 -5.44 1.78
C ALA A 49 -6.82 -6.89 2.10
N SER A 50 -5.89 -7.85 1.94
CA SER A 50 -6.11 -9.27 2.27
C SER A 50 -5.98 -9.58 3.77
N THR A 51 -5.22 -8.77 4.51
CA THR A 51 -4.94 -8.99 5.94
C THR A 51 -5.81 -8.13 6.87
N ILE A 52 -6.33 -7.01 6.39
CA ILE A 52 -7.10 -6.04 7.18
C ILE A 52 -8.45 -5.82 6.50
N SER A 53 -9.49 -6.48 7.02
CA SER A 53 -10.84 -6.48 6.42
C SER A 53 -11.47 -5.08 6.31
N GLU A 54 -11.15 -4.16 7.22
CA GLU A 54 -11.69 -2.79 7.23
C GLU A 54 -11.28 -1.96 6.01
N VAL A 55 -10.19 -2.32 5.33
CA VAL A 55 -9.70 -1.56 4.16
C VAL A 55 -9.87 -2.30 2.85
N THR A 56 -10.39 -3.53 2.87
CA THR A 56 -10.54 -4.35 1.66
C THR A 56 -11.34 -3.61 0.58
N GLU A 57 -12.49 -3.04 0.91
CA GLU A 57 -13.34 -2.30 -0.03
C GLU A 57 -12.69 -1.00 -0.52
N ALA A 58 -12.07 -0.23 0.37
CA ALA A 58 -11.37 1.00 0.02
C ALA A 58 -10.18 0.74 -0.93
N CYS A 59 -9.42 -0.32 -0.69
CA CYS A 59 -8.33 -0.75 -1.56
C CYS A 59 -8.85 -1.25 -2.92
N LEU A 60 -9.94 -2.01 -2.95
CA LEU A 60 -10.57 -2.48 -4.20
C LEU A 60 -11.02 -1.31 -5.07
N ASN A 61 -11.71 -0.33 -4.48
CA ASN A 61 -12.17 0.86 -5.20
C ASN A 61 -10.99 1.66 -5.77
N GLY A 62 -9.89 1.78 -5.03
CA GLY A 62 -8.69 2.49 -5.51
C GLY A 62 -7.86 1.71 -6.55
N LEU A 63 -7.97 0.38 -6.60
CA LEU A 63 -7.23 -0.47 -7.56
C LEU A 63 -7.97 -0.67 -8.88
N VAL A 64 -9.31 -0.63 -8.87
CA VAL A 64 -10.16 -0.91 -10.04
C VAL A 64 -10.60 0.39 -10.75
N ALA A 65 -10.49 1.55 -10.09
CA ALA A 65 -10.77 2.86 -10.68
C ALA A 65 -9.64 3.35 -11.61
#